data_AF-A0AAN6LQM2-F1
#
_entry.id   AF-A0AAN6LQM2-F1
#
_cell.length_a   1.000
_cell.length_b   1.000
_cell.length_c   1.000
_cell.angle_alpha   90.00
_cell.angle_beta   90.00
_cell.angle_gamma   90.00
#
_symmetry.space_group_name_H-M   'P 1'
#
loop_
_entity.id
_entity.type
_entity.pdbx_description
1 polymer ?
#
loop_
_entity_poly.entity_id
_entity_poly.type
_entity_poly.pdbx_seq_one_letter_code
_entity_poly.pdbx_strand_id
1 'polypeptide(L)'
;MSPPKPLPTIQSAFLSVRPFEPVLVFKSPDEAILFQDKVRQGRILADQSSKWVFLPLPNGLLRVRTAKDGDIAFDFDGSAHAKAFNDSIKTLGRVFSKTKDMPTWDRTVAVSPINLNPDLSFDAPSTDATHGSNSEIEPASISPPNMSPREPKKPARKTPFTVASVLPECDYKEEWEPKERRTDAYLSVQASILEYLNVHAADQLTVTQAHFFFSNAGTAPHGPTAKQATELAYFMRSWGFDVYAKLVPAEERLRLYIADRSQGGRKRDHLFWDQNLKTGEIAQMEDLSPRQGDRLLGRWLDSNVAVRWGISLNGLRRWKGE
;
A
#
# COMPACT_ATOMS: atom_id res chain seq x y z
N MET A 1 -18.99 -26.60 38.73
CA MET A 1 -19.10 -25.88 37.45
C MET A 1 -17.71 -25.38 37.10
N SER A 2 -17.16 -25.74 35.94
CA SER A 2 -15.87 -25.21 35.51
C SER A 2 -16.02 -23.73 35.16
N PRO A 3 -15.05 -22.86 35.51
CA PRO A 3 -15.12 -21.45 35.11
C PRO A 3 -15.20 -21.33 33.58
N PRO A 4 -15.91 -20.31 33.06
CA PRO A 4 -16.00 -20.09 31.62
C PRO A 4 -14.59 -19.92 31.04
N LYS A 5 -14.30 -20.66 29.96
CA LYS A 5 -13.00 -20.55 29.28
C LYS A 5 -12.84 -19.12 28.76
N PRO A 6 -11.65 -18.51 28.91
CA PRO A 6 -11.39 -17.18 28.37
C PRO A 6 -11.57 -17.18 26.86
N LEU A 7 -12.03 -16.06 26.33
CA LEU A 7 -12.22 -15.87 24.89
C LEU A 7 -10.86 -15.75 24.20
N PRO A 8 -10.72 -16.27 22.96
CA PRO A 8 -9.47 -16.16 22.23
C PRO A 8 -9.15 -14.71 21.87
N THR A 9 -7.91 -14.28 22.08
CA THR A 9 -7.47 -12.91 21.82
C THR A 9 -6.56 -12.90 20.59
N ILE A 10 -6.97 -12.15 19.56
CA ILE A 10 -6.16 -11.93 18.37
C ILE A 10 -5.08 -10.90 18.71
N GLN A 11 -3.80 -11.28 18.58
CA GLN A 11 -2.66 -10.40 18.84
C GLN A 11 -2.32 -9.54 17.63
N SER A 12 -2.34 -10.13 16.44
CA SER A 12 -2.03 -9.46 15.19
C SER A 12 -2.66 -10.20 14.01
N ALA A 13 -2.64 -9.56 12.85
CA ALA A 13 -3.02 -10.20 11.59
C ALA A 13 -2.20 -9.66 10.43
N PHE A 14 -1.98 -10.51 9.43
CA PHE A 14 -1.24 -10.17 8.22
C PHE A 14 -1.76 -11.00 7.03
N LEU A 15 -1.29 -10.68 5.82
CA LEU A 15 -1.59 -11.45 4.62
C LEU A 15 -0.40 -12.38 4.33
N SER A 16 -0.58 -13.69 4.44
CA SER A 16 0.44 -14.65 4.00
C SER A 16 0.52 -14.65 2.47
N VAL A 17 1.68 -15.02 1.93
CA VAL A 17 1.88 -15.25 0.49
C VAL A 17 1.80 -16.72 0.11
N ARG A 18 1.87 -17.63 1.08
CA ARG A 18 1.84 -19.09 0.88
C ARG A 18 1.11 -19.77 2.05
N PRO A 19 -0.18 -20.10 1.90
CA PRO A 19 -1.10 -19.67 0.83
C PRO A 19 -1.36 -18.15 0.88
N PHE A 20 -1.84 -17.56 -0.23
CA PHE A 20 -2.19 -16.14 -0.28
C PHE A 20 -3.51 -15.86 0.44
N GLU A 21 -3.43 -15.76 1.77
CA GLU A 21 -4.59 -15.77 2.67
C GLU A 21 -4.36 -14.89 3.90
N PRO A 22 -5.41 -14.31 4.49
CA PRO A 22 -5.30 -13.63 5.77
C PRO A 22 -4.97 -14.61 6.88
N VAL A 23 -4.04 -14.21 7.74
CA VAL A 23 -3.61 -14.97 8.91
C VAL A 23 -3.90 -14.17 10.16
N LEU A 24 -4.60 -14.81 11.11
CA LEU A 24 -4.80 -14.32 12.47
C LEU A 24 -3.77 -14.98 13.39
N VAL A 25 -3.09 -14.18 14.21
CA VAL A 25 -2.10 -14.64 15.17
C VAL A 25 -2.68 -14.58 16.58
N PHE A 26 -2.67 -15.71 17.27
CA PHE A 26 -3.15 -15.83 18.65
C PHE A 26 -2.00 -15.92 19.64
N LYS A 27 -2.29 -15.63 20.92
CA LYS A 27 -1.30 -15.71 22.00
C LYS A 27 -0.81 -17.14 22.23
N SER A 28 -1.74 -18.10 22.15
CA SER A 28 -1.49 -19.52 22.39
C SER A 28 -2.16 -20.41 21.33
N PRO A 29 -1.69 -21.65 21.13
CA PRO A 29 -2.34 -22.62 20.25
C PRO A 29 -3.76 -22.96 20.69
N ASP A 30 -4.02 -23.01 22.00
CA ASP A 30 -5.34 -23.29 22.55
C ASP A 30 -6.37 -22.22 22.13
N GLU A 31 -5.97 -20.94 22.12
CA GLU A 31 -6.82 -19.86 21.63
C GLU A 31 -7.09 -19.96 20.12
N ALA A 32 -6.09 -20.35 19.33
CA ALA A 32 -6.26 -20.58 17.90
C ALA A 32 -7.27 -21.71 17.62
N ILE A 33 -7.20 -22.81 18.39
CA ILE A 33 -8.15 -23.93 18.32
C ILE A 33 -9.55 -23.48 18.73
N LEU A 34 -9.68 -22.76 19.86
CA LEU A 34 -10.96 -22.21 20.31
C LEU A 34 -11.59 -21.27 19.28
N PHE A 35 -10.78 -20.49 18.56
CA PHE A 35 -11.26 -19.66 17.46
C PHE A 35 -11.71 -20.50 16.27
N GLN A 36 -10.92 -21.50 15.86
CA GLN A 36 -11.25 -22.42 14.77
C GLN A 36 -12.57 -23.17 15.02
N ASP A 37 -12.84 -23.59 16.26
CA ASP A 37 -14.09 -24.25 16.65
C ASP A 37 -15.32 -23.36 16.42
N LYS A 38 -15.17 -22.04 16.63
CA LYS A 38 -16.24 -21.05 16.40
C LYS A 38 -16.34 -20.65 14.92
N VAL A 39 -15.20 -20.52 14.25
CA VAL A 39 -15.09 -20.06 12.86
C VAL A 39 -14.57 -21.20 11.99
N ARG A 40 -15.48 -22.09 11.58
CA ARG A 40 -15.16 -23.36 10.88
C ARG A 40 -14.37 -23.21 9.57
N GLN A 41 -14.41 -22.04 8.94
CA GLN A 41 -13.62 -21.76 7.74
C GLN A 41 -12.14 -21.48 8.05
N GLY A 42 -11.82 -21.11 9.31
CA GLY A 42 -10.45 -20.95 9.76
C GLY A 42 -9.74 -22.30 9.85
N ARG A 43 -8.46 -22.33 9.45
CA ARG A 43 -7.65 -23.54 9.53
C ARG A 43 -6.26 -23.27 10.06
N ILE A 44 -5.76 -24.19 10.87
CA ILE A 44 -4.37 -24.23 11.33
C ILE A 44 -3.63 -25.20 10.40
N LEU A 45 -2.54 -24.75 9.78
CA LEU A 45 -1.74 -25.59 8.88
C LEU A 45 -0.65 -26.32 9.68
N ALA A 46 -0.44 -27.61 9.38
CA ALA A 46 0.46 -28.47 10.15
C ALA A 46 1.96 -28.09 10.00
N ASP A 47 2.32 -27.45 8.89
CA ASP A 47 3.66 -26.99 8.55
C ASP A 47 3.94 -25.55 9.02
N GLN A 48 2.96 -24.90 9.65
CA GLN A 48 3.04 -23.51 10.12
C GLN A 48 2.93 -23.45 11.65
N SER A 49 3.08 -22.24 12.20
CA SER A 49 2.85 -22.02 13.64
C SER A 49 1.44 -22.43 14.04
N SER A 50 1.32 -23.26 15.08
CA SER A 50 0.02 -23.68 15.63
C SER A 50 -0.78 -22.53 16.26
N LYS A 51 -0.18 -21.34 16.38
CA LYS A 51 -0.84 -20.10 16.81
C LYS A 51 -1.51 -19.34 15.65
N TRP A 52 -1.33 -19.80 14.42
CA TRP A 52 -1.79 -19.11 13.22
C TRP A 52 -3.05 -19.76 12.69
N VAL A 53 -4.11 -18.96 12.53
CA VAL A 53 -5.34 -19.39 11.86
C VAL A 53 -5.43 -18.68 10.51
N PHE A 54 -5.40 -19.48 9.45
CA PHE A 54 -5.58 -19.03 8.08
C PHE A 54 -7.07 -18.94 7.78
N LEU A 55 -7.51 -17.81 7.24
CA LEU A 55 -8.87 -17.62 6.73
C LEU A 55 -8.83 -17.72 5.19
N PRO A 56 -9.85 -18.30 4.54
CA PRO A 56 -9.97 -18.23 3.09
C PRO A 56 -9.95 -16.76 2.64
N LEU A 57 -9.27 -16.47 1.53
CA LEU A 57 -9.16 -15.10 1.02
C LEU A 57 -10.56 -14.53 0.73
N PRO A 58 -11.03 -13.53 1.47
CA PRO A 58 -12.35 -12.96 1.26
C PRO A 58 -12.41 -12.17 -0.05
N ASN A 59 -13.54 -12.23 -0.74
CA ASN A 59 -13.77 -11.41 -1.93
C ASN A 59 -13.66 -9.92 -1.60
N GLY A 60 -12.98 -9.17 -2.47
CA GLY A 60 -12.84 -7.72 -2.32
C GLY A 60 -11.95 -7.25 -1.16
N LEU A 61 -11.22 -8.16 -0.49
CA LEU A 61 -10.26 -7.77 0.53
C LEU A 61 -9.12 -6.96 -0.11
N LEU A 62 -8.89 -5.74 0.39
CA LEU A 62 -7.83 -4.85 -0.07
C LEU A 62 -6.58 -4.95 0.79
N ARG A 63 -6.74 -4.98 2.12
CA ARG A 63 -5.62 -5.09 3.06
C ARG A 63 -6.09 -5.53 4.46
N VAL A 64 -5.13 -6.04 5.22
CA VAL A 64 -5.24 -6.36 6.65
C VAL A 64 -4.28 -5.44 7.40
N ARG A 65 -4.74 -4.79 8.48
CA ARG A 65 -3.91 -3.87 9.27
C ARG A 65 -4.29 -3.90 10.74
N THR A 66 -3.40 -3.41 11.59
CA THR A 66 -3.74 -3.05 12.97
C THR A 66 -4.34 -1.64 12.98
N ALA A 67 -5.53 -1.47 13.54
CA ALA A 67 -6.21 -0.21 13.74
C ALA A 67 -5.79 0.43 15.08
N LYS A 68 -6.41 1.58 15.40
CA LYS A 68 -6.21 2.21 16.71
C LYS A 68 -6.65 1.25 17.83
N ASP A 69 -5.99 1.32 18.97
CA ASP A 69 -6.28 0.52 20.16
C ASP A 69 -6.01 -1.00 20.02
N GLY A 70 -5.22 -1.39 19.01
CA GLY A 70 -4.84 -2.79 18.78
C GLY A 70 -5.91 -3.64 18.10
N ASP A 71 -7.02 -3.03 17.66
CA ASP A 71 -8.03 -3.69 16.83
C ASP A 71 -7.40 -4.19 15.51
N ILE A 72 -7.90 -5.30 14.98
CA ILE A 72 -7.51 -5.79 13.66
C ILE A 72 -8.56 -5.35 12.65
N ALA A 73 -8.15 -4.62 11.62
CA ALA A 73 -9.02 -4.14 10.57
C ALA A 73 -8.78 -4.86 9.24
N PHE A 74 -9.88 -5.29 8.63
CA PHE A 74 -9.96 -5.81 7.28
C PHE A 74 -10.67 -4.78 6.41
N ASP A 75 -9.96 -4.20 5.46
CA ASP A 75 -10.51 -3.17 4.56
C ASP A 75 -10.92 -3.81 3.23
N PHE A 76 -12.12 -3.49 2.76
CA PHE A 76 -12.73 -4.05 1.55
C PHE A 76 -13.00 -2.98 0.50
N ASP A 77 -13.13 -3.39 -0.76
CA ASP A 77 -13.51 -2.52 -1.87
C ASP A 77 -14.99 -2.07 -1.82
N GLY A 78 -15.85 -2.80 -1.09
CA GLY A 78 -17.27 -2.51 -0.93
C GLY A 78 -17.87 -3.01 0.39
N SER A 79 -18.94 -2.34 0.85
CA SER A 79 -19.61 -2.67 2.12
C SER A 79 -20.32 -4.02 2.10
N ALA A 80 -20.80 -4.46 0.94
CA ALA A 80 -21.37 -5.80 0.77
C ALA A 80 -20.34 -6.91 1.06
N HIS A 81 -19.08 -6.72 0.65
CA HIS A 81 -18.00 -7.67 0.92
C HIS A 81 -17.57 -7.65 2.39
N ALA A 82 -17.47 -6.46 3.00
CA ALA A 82 -17.22 -6.33 4.43
C ALA A 82 -18.29 -7.04 5.27
N LYS A 83 -19.57 -6.84 4.93
CA LYS A 83 -20.69 -7.52 5.60
C LYS A 83 -20.60 -9.04 5.43
N ALA A 84 -20.44 -9.53 4.21
CA ALA A 84 -20.33 -10.97 3.93
C ALA A 84 -19.16 -11.61 4.68
N PHE A 85 -18.01 -10.93 4.75
CA PHE A 85 -16.89 -11.38 5.56
C PHE A 85 -17.24 -11.41 7.05
N ASN A 86 -17.85 -10.36 7.59
CA ASN A 86 -18.24 -10.33 9.00
C ASN A 86 -19.21 -11.48 9.35
N ASP A 87 -20.19 -11.75 8.47
CA ASP A 87 -21.12 -12.86 8.63
C ASP A 87 -20.38 -14.21 8.60
N SER A 88 -19.37 -14.36 7.74
CA SER A 88 -18.55 -15.57 7.63
C SER A 88 -17.72 -15.86 8.89
N ILE A 89 -17.29 -14.81 9.61
CA ILE A 89 -16.62 -14.92 10.91
C ILE A 89 -17.60 -14.83 12.08
N LYS A 90 -18.88 -15.18 11.88
CA LYS A 90 -19.90 -15.22 12.94
C LYS A 90 -20.06 -13.89 13.67
N THR A 91 -20.01 -12.79 12.91
CA THR A 91 -20.18 -11.42 13.41
C THR A 91 -19.26 -11.07 14.59
N LEU A 92 -18.08 -11.72 14.65
CA LEU A 92 -17.06 -11.41 15.66
C LEU A 92 -16.43 -10.03 15.43
N GLY A 93 -16.54 -9.48 14.21
CA GLY A 93 -16.12 -8.14 13.88
C GLY A 93 -17.26 -7.12 13.96
N ARG A 94 -16.88 -5.85 13.99
CA ARG A 94 -17.77 -4.69 13.91
C ARG A 94 -17.65 -4.06 12.54
N VAL A 95 -18.79 -3.87 11.87
CA VAL A 95 -18.90 -3.07 10.65
C VAL A 95 -19.49 -1.72 11.05
N PHE A 96 -18.79 -0.64 10.77
CA PHE A 96 -19.25 0.70 11.15
C PHE A 96 -20.15 1.28 10.08
N SER A 97 -21.23 1.95 10.46
CA SER A 97 -22.05 2.71 9.52
C SER A 97 -21.25 3.86 8.92
N LYS A 98 -21.53 4.18 7.65
CA LYS A 98 -20.96 5.34 6.97
C LYS A 98 -21.34 6.62 7.72
N THR A 99 -20.34 7.41 8.12
CA THR A 99 -20.56 8.75 8.70
C THR A 99 -20.05 9.82 7.75
N LYS A 100 -20.43 11.09 8.00
CA LYS A 100 -19.95 12.23 7.21
C LYS A 100 -18.42 12.36 7.30
N ASP A 101 -17.86 12.11 8.47
CA ASP A 101 -16.43 12.25 8.73
C ASP A 101 -15.62 11.03 8.27
N MET A 102 -16.26 9.86 8.18
CA MET A 102 -15.62 8.60 7.79
C MET A 102 -16.46 7.87 6.72
N PRO A 103 -16.41 8.34 5.46
CA PRO A 103 -17.30 7.89 4.40
C PRO A 103 -17.03 6.47 3.89
N THR A 104 -15.94 5.82 4.34
CA THR A 104 -15.50 4.48 3.89
C THR A 104 -15.51 3.44 5.00
N TRP A 105 -15.98 3.80 6.20
CA TRP A 105 -16.00 2.92 7.38
C TRP A 105 -16.93 1.71 7.24
N ASP A 106 -17.96 1.83 6.38
CA ASP A 106 -18.86 0.73 6.01
C ASP A 106 -18.18 -0.39 5.22
N ARG A 107 -16.94 -0.17 4.78
CA ARG A 107 -16.11 -1.16 4.08
C ARG A 107 -15.02 -1.76 4.95
N THR A 108 -15.07 -1.52 6.26
CA THR A 108 -14.07 -2.01 7.21
C THR A 108 -14.72 -2.95 8.22
N VAL A 109 -14.09 -4.11 8.45
CA VAL A 109 -14.45 -5.01 9.55
C VAL A 109 -13.35 -4.91 10.61
N ALA A 110 -13.68 -4.39 11.79
CA ALA A 110 -12.76 -4.30 12.92
C ALA A 110 -13.05 -5.42 13.93
N VAL A 111 -12.04 -6.25 14.20
CA VAL A 111 -12.11 -7.33 15.19
C VAL A 111 -11.27 -6.91 16.40
N SER A 112 -11.92 -6.72 17.54
CA SER A 112 -11.23 -6.28 18.74
C SER A 112 -10.59 -7.45 19.49
N PRO A 113 -9.39 -7.25 20.09
CA PRO A 113 -8.73 -8.29 20.89
C PRO A 113 -9.54 -8.73 22.12
N ILE A 114 -10.46 -7.87 22.59
CA ILE A 114 -11.10 -7.98 23.91
C ILE A 114 -12.57 -8.46 23.83
N ASN A 115 -13.24 -8.34 22.68
CA ASN A 115 -14.69 -8.54 22.59
C ASN A 115 -15.07 -9.70 21.65
N LEU A 116 -15.05 -10.93 22.18
CA LEU A 116 -15.79 -12.06 21.60
C LEU A 116 -16.93 -12.50 22.52
N ASN A 117 -17.47 -11.58 23.33
CA ASN A 117 -18.59 -11.85 24.20
C ASN A 117 -19.89 -11.60 23.41
N PRO A 118 -20.63 -12.64 23.00
CA PRO A 118 -21.85 -12.47 22.19
C PRO A 118 -23.00 -11.81 22.98
N ASP A 119 -22.92 -11.77 24.31
CA ASP A 119 -24.00 -11.27 25.18
C ASP A 119 -23.94 -9.77 25.48
N LEU A 120 -22.95 -9.04 24.93
CA LEU A 120 -22.95 -7.58 24.98
C LEU A 120 -23.45 -7.03 23.64
N SER A 121 -24.76 -7.22 23.39
CA SER A 121 -25.47 -6.35 22.46
C SER A 121 -25.38 -4.93 23.02
N PHE A 122 -24.47 -4.13 22.47
CA PHE A 122 -24.57 -2.69 22.61
C PHE A 122 -25.88 -2.32 21.92
N ASP A 123 -26.91 -2.01 22.70
CA ASP A 123 -28.17 -1.48 22.21
C ASP A 123 -27.85 -0.26 21.35
N ALA A 124 -27.89 -0.45 20.04
CA ALA A 124 -27.90 0.67 19.12
C ALA A 124 -29.13 1.52 19.48
N PRO A 125 -29.01 2.86 19.57
CA PRO A 125 -30.14 3.69 19.93
C PRO A 125 -31.28 3.45 18.94
N SER A 126 -32.37 2.89 19.45
CA SER A 126 -33.65 2.76 18.77
C SER A 126 -34.08 4.13 18.28
N THR A 127 -34.05 4.34 16.96
CA THR A 127 -34.76 5.46 16.33
C THR A 127 -36.22 5.04 16.13
N ASP A 128 -36.97 5.03 17.23
CA ASP A 128 -38.42 5.00 17.21
C ASP A 128 -38.92 6.44 16.99
N ALA A 129 -39.33 6.74 15.76
CA ALA A 129 -40.08 7.94 15.44
C ALA A 129 -41.21 7.53 14.49
N THR A 130 -42.26 6.97 15.09
CA THR A 130 -43.56 6.79 14.47
C THR A 130 -44.29 8.14 14.54
N HIS A 131 -44.39 8.86 13.42
CA HIS A 131 -45.43 9.87 13.24
C HIS A 131 -46.16 9.61 11.93
N GLY A 132 -47.40 9.14 12.07
CA GLY A 132 -48.34 9.00 10.98
C GLY A 132 -48.79 10.37 10.46
N SER A 133 -48.96 10.45 9.15
CA SER A 133 -49.82 11.41 8.49
C SER A 133 -50.25 10.79 7.16
N ASN A 134 -51.53 10.41 7.11
CA ASN A 134 -52.24 10.08 5.88
C ASN A 134 -52.32 11.34 5.02
N SER A 135 -51.70 11.32 3.85
CA SER A 135 -51.95 12.28 2.78
C SER A 135 -52.29 11.50 1.51
N GLU A 136 -53.59 11.52 1.22
CA GLU A 136 -54.24 11.65 -0.09
C GLU A 136 -53.36 11.42 -1.34
N ILE A 137 -53.72 10.39 -2.09
CA ILE A 137 -53.06 9.93 -3.30
C ILE A 137 -53.51 10.82 -4.47
N GLU A 138 -52.64 11.74 -4.91
CA GLU A 138 -52.71 12.28 -6.27
C GLU A 138 -52.06 11.28 -7.27
N PRO A 139 -52.69 11.03 -8.43
CA PRO A 139 -52.11 10.16 -9.47
C PRO A 139 -50.93 10.87 -10.16
N ALA A 140 -49.72 10.62 -9.65
CA ALA A 140 -48.48 11.08 -10.27
C ALA A 140 -48.26 10.37 -11.62
N SER A 141 -48.10 11.19 -12.66
CA SER A 141 -47.71 10.83 -14.02
C SER A 141 -46.40 10.03 -14.02
N ILE A 142 -46.48 8.78 -14.45
CA ILE A 142 -45.34 7.85 -14.61
C ILE A 142 -44.47 8.36 -15.75
N SER A 143 -43.45 9.15 -15.42
CA SER A 143 -42.36 9.44 -16.34
C SER A 143 -41.50 8.19 -16.47
N PRO A 144 -41.14 7.76 -17.70
CA PRO A 144 -40.34 6.56 -17.92
C PRO A 144 -38.98 6.67 -17.21
N PRO A 145 -38.46 5.59 -16.63
CA PRO A 145 -37.18 5.59 -15.94
C PRO A 145 -36.08 5.99 -16.92
N ASN A 146 -35.42 7.11 -16.64
CA ASN A 146 -34.26 7.60 -17.36
C ASN A 146 -33.14 6.55 -17.24
N MET A 147 -33.02 5.67 -18.24
CA MET A 147 -31.96 4.68 -18.36
C MET A 147 -30.66 5.38 -18.75
N SER A 148 -30.06 6.10 -17.80
CA SER A 148 -28.68 6.53 -17.97
C SER A 148 -27.81 5.28 -18.13
N PRO A 149 -26.99 5.20 -19.20
CA PRO A 149 -26.11 4.07 -19.44
C PRO A 149 -25.29 3.76 -18.18
N ARG A 150 -25.46 2.56 -17.62
CA ARG A 150 -24.63 2.12 -16.48
C ARG A 150 -23.18 2.17 -16.95
N GLU A 151 -22.40 3.10 -16.38
CA GLU A 151 -20.97 3.15 -16.63
C GLU A 151 -20.37 1.77 -16.36
N PRO A 152 -19.56 1.24 -17.28
CA PRO A 152 -18.93 -0.06 -17.09
C PRO A 152 -18.11 -0.03 -15.79
N LYS A 153 -18.46 -0.90 -14.84
CA LYS A 153 -17.71 -1.08 -13.59
C LYS A 153 -16.25 -1.35 -13.96
N LYS A 154 -15.37 -0.38 -13.69
CA LYS A 154 -13.92 -0.54 -13.90
C LYS A 154 -13.47 -1.80 -13.15
N PRO A 155 -12.73 -2.72 -13.80
CA PRO A 155 -12.25 -3.92 -13.15
C PRO A 155 -11.43 -3.55 -11.91
N ALA A 156 -11.65 -4.27 -10.80
CA ALA A 156 -10.90 -4.09 -9.57
C ALA A 156 -9.41 -4.26 -9.89
N ARG A 157 -8.62 -3.22 -9.63
CA ARG A 157 -7.18 -3.24 -9.87
C ARG A 157 -6.56 -4.20 -8.87
N LYS A 158 -5.85 -5.22 -9.36
CA LYS A 158 -5.05 -6.09 -8.49
C LYS A 158 -3.95 -5.25 -7.87
N THR A 159 -3.92 -5.17 -6.54
CA THR A 159 -2.85 -4.48 -5.83
C THR A 159 -1.54 -5.25 -6.07
N PRO A 160 -0.48 -4.59 -6.57
CA PRO A 160 0.80 -5.26 -6.76
C PRO A 160 1.34 -5.74 -5.40
N PHE A 161 1.90 -6.95 -5.36
CA PHE A 161 2.58 -7.47 -4.17
C PHE A 161 4.09 -7.28 -4.34
N THR A 162 4.77 -6.83 -3.27
CA THR A 162 6.22 -6.65 -3.26
C THR A 162 6.87 -7.85 -2.58
N VAL A 163 7.86 -8.47 -3.22
CA VAL A 163 8.65 -9.54 -2.58
C VAL A 163 9.63 -8.93 -1.57
N ALA A 164 9.94 -9.68 -0.50
CA ALA A 164 10.81 -9.25 0.60
C ALA A 164 12.13 -8.62 0.10
N SER A 165 12.54 -7.52 0.76
CA SER A 165 13.78 -6.80 0.45
C SER A 165 15.01 -7.68 0.64
N VAL A 166 16.00 -7.52 -0.24
CA VAL A 166 17.34 -8.16 -0.12
C VAL A 166 18.34 -7.30 0.66
N LEU A 167 17.95 -6.06 0.95
CA LEU A 167 18.71 -5.16 1.80
C LEU A 167 18.31 -5.38 3.26
N PRO A 168 19.16 -5.00 4.23
CA PRO A 168 18.77 -4.98 5.64
C PRO A 168 17.51 -4.13 5.86
N GLU A 169 16.90 -4.23 7.03
CA GLU A 169 15.81 -3.33 7.41
C GLU A 169 16.27 -1.87 7.38
N CYS A 170 15.35 -0.97 7.04
CA CYS A 170 15.58 0.47 6.97
C CYS A 170 14.86 1.12 8.13
N ASP A 171 15.62 1.68 9.06
CA ASP A 171 15.10 2.38 10.25
C ASP A 171 14.75 3.85 9.99
N TYR A 172 14.93 4.31 8.74
CA TYR A 172 14.64 5.68 8.33
C TYR A 172 13.20 6.09 8.68
N LYS A 173 13.08 7.30 9.23
CA LYS A 173 11.80 7.97 9.46
C LYS A 173 11.81 9.34 8.79
N GLU A 174 10.73 9.65 8.07
CA GLU A 174 10.57 10.91 7.34
C GLU A 174 10.66 12.14 8.28
N GLU A 175 10.26 11.98 9.53
CA GLU A 175 10.33 13.01 10.58
C GLU A 175 11.78 13.44 10.94
N TRP A 176 12.79 12.65 10.57
CA TRP A 176 14.20 12.99 10.75
C TRP A 176 14.72 13.97 9.69
N GLU A 177 13.94 14.19 8.62
CA GLU A 177 14.29 15.17 7.60
C GLU A 177 13.95 16.59 8.05
N PRO A 178 14.91 17.53 8.02
CA PRO A 178 14.67 18.94 8.26
C PRO A 178 13.66 19.49 7.25
N LYS A 179 12.68 20.23 7.76
CA LYS A 179 11.56 20.75 6.97
C LYS A 179 12.03 21.69 5.86
N GLU A 180 13.13 22.40 6.07
CA GLU A 180 13.70 23.36 5.12
C GLU A 180 14.14 22.70 3.81
N ARG A 181 14.31 21.37 3.80
CA ARG A 181 14.84 20.62 2.65
C ARG A 181 13.75 19.94 1.81
N ARG A 182 12.49 20.02 2.27
CA ARG A 182 11.30 19.53 1.59
C ARG A 182 10.80 20.56 0.58
N THR A 183 11.56 20.73 -0.51
CA THR A 183 11.13 21.59 -1.62
C THR A 183 9.89 20.98 -2.30
N ASP A 184 9.10 21.80 -2.97
CA ASP A 184 7.90 21.33 -3.70
C ASP A 184 8.25 20.27 -4.75
N ALA A 185 9.40 20.42 -5.43
CA ALA A 185 9.90 19.43 -6.38
C ALA A 185 10.22 18.08 -5.71
N TYR A 186 10.88 18.13 -4.55
CA TYR A 186 11.20 16.93 -3.77
C TYR A 186 9.95 16.19 -3.30
N LEU A 187 8.98 16.93 -2.73
CA LEU A 187 7.69 16.38 -2.29
C LEU A 187 6.86 15.84 -3.46
N SER A 188 6.91 16.50 -4.62
CA SER A 188 6.24 16.03 -5.84
C SER A 188 6.79 14.69 -6.32
N VAL A 189 8.12 14.49 -6.24
CA VAL A 189 8.74 13.19 -6.54
C VAL A 189 8.36 12.12 -5.53
N GLN A 190 8.36 12.44 -4.23
CA GLN A 190 7.88 11.49 -3.21
C GLN A 190 6.44 11.04 -3.50
N ALA A 191 5.54 11.97 -3.81
CA ALA A 191 4.17 11.65 -4.20
C ALA A 191 4.11 10.78 -5.47
N SER A 192 4.96 11.05 -6.46
CA SER A 192 5.06 10.25 -7.69
C SER A 192 5.53 8.81 -7.43
N ILE A 193 6.46 8.62 -6.48
CA ILE A 193 6.92 7.29 -6.04
C ILE A 193 5.79 6.53 -5.35
N LEU A 194 5.01 7.20 -4.49
CA LEU A 194 3.85 6.57 -3.85
C LEU A 194 2.77 6.21 -4.87
N GLU A 195 2.57 7.04 -5.90
CA GLU A 195 1.66 6.70 -6.99
C GLU A 195 2.15 5.52 -7.83
N TYR A 196 3.46 5.43 -8.07
CA TYR A 196 4.07 4.27 -8.71
C TYR A 196 3.70 2.98 -7.96
N LEU A 197 3.78 2.97 -6.62
CA LEU A 197 3.42 1.81 -5.80
C LEU A 197 1.93 1.43 -5.85
N ASN A 198 1.04 2.33 -6.29
CA ASN A 198 -0.36 1.99 -6.52
C ASN A 198 -0.58 1.14 -7.78
N VAL A 199 0.39 1.11 -8.69
CA VAL A 199 0.28 0.44 -10.00
C VAL A 199 1.33 -0.65 -10.18
N HIS A 200 2.48 -0.50 -9.54
CA HIS A 200 3.65 -1.36 -9.66
C HIS A 200 4.13 -1.83 -8.30
N ALA A 201 4.75 -3.02 -8.25
CA ALA A 201 5.43 -3.48 -7.05
C ALA A 201 6.79 -2.77 -6.92
N ALA A 202 7.33 -2.62 -5.71
CA ALA A 202 8.59 -1.90 -5.51
C ALA A 202 9.78 -2.58 -6.22
N ASP A 203 9.72 -3.89 -6.39
CA ASP A 203 10.72 -4.72 -7.07
C ASP A 203 10.62 -4.73 -8.59
N GLN A 204 9.61 -4.05 -9.14
CA GLN A 204 9.50 -3.76 -10.57
C GLN A 204 10.22 -2.47 -10.97
N LEU A 205 10.83 -1.76 -10.00
CA LEU A 205 11.55 -0.52 -10.27
C LEU A 205 12.72 -0.76 -11.23
N THR A 206 12.69 -0.08 -12.36
CA THR A 206 13.79 -0.12 -13.34
C THR A 206 14.80 1.00 -13.09
N VAL A 207 16.02 0.82 -13.60
CA VAL A 207 17.09 1.85 -13.59
C VAL A 207 16.59 3.16 -14.19
N THR A 208 15.87 3.11 -15.32
CA THR A 208 15.29 4.29 -15.97
C THR A 208 14.33 5.03 -15.07
N GLN A 209 13.41 4.32 -14.42
CA GLN A 209 12.42 4.93 -13.54
C GLN A 209 13.07 5.52 -12.29
N ALA A 210 14.03 4.82 -11.71
CA ALA A 210 14.81 5.32 -10.59
C ALA A 210 15.56 6.61 -10.98
N HIS A 211 16.31 6.59 -12.08
CA HIS A 211 16.99 7.78 -12.60
C HIS A 211 16.00 8.93 -12.84
N PHE A 212 14.84 8.66 -13.46
CA PHE A 212 13.81 9.68 -13.67
C PHE A 212 13.32 10.31 -12.36
N PHE A 213 13.01 9.52 -11.32
CA PHE A 213 12.58 10.09 -10.04
C PHE A 213 13.65 11.01 -9.46
N PHE A 214 14.90 10.58 -9.49
CA PHE A 214 16.01 11.35 -8.93
C PHE A 214 16.32 12.60 -9.73
N SER A 215 16.30 12.55 -11.06
CA SER A 215 16.50 13.73 -11.91
C SER A 215 15.47 14.84 -11.64
N ASN A 216 14.26 14.48 -11.22
CA ASN A 216 13.18 15.42 -10.97
C ASN A 216 13.08 15.87 -9.48
N ALA A 217 13.91 15.34 -8.59
CA ALA A 217 13.83 15.63 -7.15
C ALA A 217 14.49 16.96 -6.75
N GLY A 218 15.16 17.62 -7.69
CA GLY A 218 15.83 18.91 -7.51
C GLY A 218 15.03 20.10 -8.05
N THR A 219 15.52 21.31 -7.79
CA THR A 219 14.98 22.53 -8.39
C THR A 219 15.64 22.79 -9.74
N ALA A 220 14.87 22.70 -10.83
CA ALA A 220 15.36 23.02 -12.17
C ALA A 220 16.04 24.41 -12.21
N PRO A 221 17.17 24.56 -12.94
CA PRO A 221 17.78 23.60 -13.86
C PRO A 221 18.69 22.55 -13.18
N HIS A 222 18.81 22.58 -11.85
CA HIS A 222 19.71 21.72 -11.11
C HIS A 222 19.02 20.42 -10.68
N GLY A 223 19.76 19.31 -10.71
CA GLY A 223 19.31 18.07 -10.07
C GLY A 223 19.32 18.19 -8.53
N PRO A 224 18.90 17.14 -7.82
CA PRO A 224 18.95 17.12 -6.36
C PRO A 224 20.39 17.22 -5.88
N THR A 225 20.57 17.84 -4.71
CA THR A 225 21.83 17.76 -3.99
C THR A 225 22.12 16.31 -3.59
N ALA A 226 23.39 15.94 -3.39
CA ALA A 226 23.78 14.60 -2.91
C ALA A 226 23.04 14.19 -1.63
N LYS A 227 22.74 15.17 -0.77
CA LYS A 227 21.98 14.97 0.46
C LYS A 227 20.52 14.62 0.18
N GLN A 228 19.85 15.39 -0.68
CA GLN A 228 18.48 15.10 -1.12
C GLN A 228 18.36 13.76 -1.84
N ALA A 229 19.33 13.43 -2.70
CA ALA A 229 19.38 12.13 -3.36
C ALA A 229 19.51 11.00 -2.33
N THR A 230 20.42 11.12 -1.37
CA THR A 230 20.56 10.13 -0.30
C THR A 230 19.26 9.98 0.51
N GLU A 231 18.63 11.08 0.88
CA GLU A 231 17.35 11.10 1.61
C GLU A 231 16.22 10.45 0.80
N LEU A 232 16.10 10.74 -0.49
CA LEU A 232 15.14 10.11 -1.38
C LEU A 232 15.36 8.59 -1.48
N ALA A 233 16.62 8.13 -1.51
CA ALA A 233 16.93 6.71 -1.51
C ALA A 233 16.47 6.02 -0.22
N TYR A 234 16.66 6.66 0.95
CA TYR A 234 16.15 6.13 2.22
C TYR A 234 14.62 6.16 2.31
N PHE A 235 13.99 7.22 1.81
CA PHE A 235 12.54 7.30 1.67
C PHE A 235 12.03 6.11 0.85
N MET A 236 12.56 5.89 -0.36
CA MET A 236 12.20 4.73 -1.19
C MET A 236 12.44 3.41 -0.46
N ARG A 237 13.58 3.25 0.21
CA ARG A 237 13.87 2.03 0.96
C ARG A 237 12.87 1.76 2.09
N SER A 238 12.36 2.80 2.76
CA SER A 238 11.29 2.66 3.77
C SER A 238 9.96 2.16 3.20
N TRP A 239 9.76 2.30 1.88
CA TRP A 239 8.61 1.78 1.14
C TRP A 239 8.89 0.44 0.43
N GLY A 240 9.99 -0.23 0.75
CA GLY A 240 10.30 -1.57 0.25
C GLY A 240 11.06 -1.63 -1.08
N PHE A 241 11.48 -0.49 -1.62
CA PHE A 241 12.38 -0.49 -2.78
C PHE A 241 13.78 -0.96 -2.38
N ASP A 242 14.41 -1.81 -3.19
CA ASP A 242 15.79 -2.27 -2.97
C ASP A 242 16.81 -1.28 -3.53
N VAL A 243 16.71 -0.02 -3.13
CA VAL A 243 17.69 1.02 -3.50
C VAL A 243 18.65 1.29 -2.34
N TYR A 244 19.91 1.56 -2.66
CA TYR A 244 20.89 1.96 -1.65
C TYR A 244 21.91 2.95 -2.18
N ALA A 245 22.51 3.71 -1.25
CA ALA A 245 23.57 4.67 -1.51
C ALA A 245 24.94 4.08 -1.15
N LYS A 246 25.94 4.39 -1.97
CA LYS A 246 27.35 4.09 -1.72
C LYS A 246 28.17 5.37 -1.89
N LEU A 247 28.79 5.79 -0.80
CA LEU A 247 29.79 6.85 -0.83
C LEU A 247 31.13 6.28 -1.28
N VAL A 248 31.79 6.93 -2.23
CA VAL A 248 33.13 6.59 -2.70
C VAL A 248 34.06 7.77 -2.39
N PRO A 249 34.61 7.85 -1.16
CA PRO A 249 35.37 9.03 -0.72
C PRO A 249 36.59 9.33 -1.57
N ALA A 250 37.30 8.29 -2.03
CA ALA A 250 38.49 8.45 -2.86
C ALA A 250 38.21 9.13 -4.22
N GLU A 251 36.99 9.00 -4.73
CA GLU A 251 36.55 9.63 -5.98
C GLU A 251 35.73 10.90 -5.72
N GLU A 252 35.41 11.20 -4.45
CA GLU A 252 34.44 12.23 -4.05
C GLU A 252 33.07 12.04 -4.76
N ARG A 253 32.57 10.79 -4.83
CA ARG A 253 31.31 10.47 -5.53
C ARG A 253 30.27 9.81 -4.64
N LEU A 254 29.00 10.15 -4.89
CA LEU A 254 27.83 9.43 -4.40
C LEU A 254 27.26 8.59 -5.53
N ARG A 255 27.17 7.28 -5.34
CA ARG A 255 26.54 6.36 -6.29
C ARG A 255 25.31 5.71 -5.69
N LEU A 256 24.22 5.64 -6.44
CA LEU A 256 23.00 4.95 -6.02
C LEU A 256 22.72 3.77 -6.93
N TYR A 257 22.29 2.68 -6.30
CA TYR A 257 22.12 1.39 -6.94
C TYR A 257 20.76 0.78 -6.63
N ILE A 258 20.22 0.00 -7.55
CA ILE A 258 19.15 -0.97 -7.31
C ILE A 258 19.83 -2.33 -7.07
N ALA A 259 19.56 -2.95 -5.92
CA ALA A 259 20.16 -4.25 -5.59
C ALA A 259 19.56 -5.36 -6.46
N ASP A 260 20.41 -6.21 -7.04
CA ASP A 260 19.98 -7.36 -7.84
C ASP A 260 19.56 -8.51 -6.93
N ARG A 261 18.30 -8.96 -7.07
CA ARG A 261 17.73 -10.08 -6.29
C ARG A 261 18.10 -11.45 -6.84
N SER A 262 18.55 -11.53 -8.09
CA SER A 262 18.66 -12.79 -8.82
C SER A 262 19.82 -13.67 -8.36
N GLN A 263 20.81 -13.11 -7.66
CA GLN A 263 21.98 -13.84 -7.18
C GLN A 263 22.32 -13.43 -5.75
N GLY A 264 22.71 -14.40 -4.91
CA GLY A 264 23.07 -14.17 -3.50
C GLY A 264 24.31 -13.27 -3.27
N GLY A 265 24.77 -12.52 -4.26
CA GLY A 265 25.89 -11.58 -4.16
C GLY A 265 25.62 -10.26 -4.89
N ARG A 266 26.03 -9.16 -4.28
CA ARG A 266 25.88 -7.76 -4.74
C ARG A 266 26.84 -7.35 -5.88
N LYS A 267 27.24 -8.29 -6.74
CA LYS A 267 28.19 -8.01 -7.83
C LYS A 267 27.52 -7.40 -9.07
N ARG A 268 26.18 -7.43 -9.12
CA ARG A 268 25.38 -7.04 -10.28
C ARG A 268 24.35 -5.94 -9.97
N ASP A 269 24.52 -5.27 -8.83
CA ASP A 269 23.65 -4.16 -8.46
C ASP A 269 23.72 -3.07 -9.54
N HIS A 270 22.56 -2.56 -9.93
CA HIS A 270 22.42 -1.71 -11.09
C HIS A 270 22.61 -0.24 -10.70
N LEU A 271 23.71 0.37 -11.15
CA LEU A 271 23.97 1.80 -10.98
C LEU A 271 22.91 2.60 -11.76
N PHE A 272 22.20 3.49 -11.07
CA PHE A 272 21.22 4.38 -11.70
C PHE A 272 21.46 5.85 -11.41
N TRP A 273 22.41 6.19 -10.53
CA TRP A 273 22.77 7.56 -10.21
C TRP A 273 24.24 7.65 -9.82
N ASP A 274 24.96 8.62 -10.38
CA ASP A 274 26.34 8.92 -9.97
C ASP A 274 26.54 10.43 -9.93
N GLN A 275 26.90 10.97 -8.77
CA GLN A 275 27.03 12.39 -8.52
C GLN A 275 28.38 12.73 -7.90
N ASN A 276 29.08 13.70 -8.49
CA ASN A 276 30.28 14.28 -7.93
C ASN A 276 29.90 15.19 -6.74
N LEU A 277 30.46 14.93 -5.56
CA LEU A 277 30.13 15.63 -4.33
C LEU A 277 30.68 17.06 -4.28
N LYS A 278 31.76 17.32 -5.02
CA LYS A 278 32.44 18.61 -5.05
C LYS A 278 31.81 19.55 -6.06
N THR A 279 31.50 19.06 -7.26
CA THR A 279 30.93 19.87 -8.34
C THR A 279 29.41 19.85 -8.36
N GLY A 280 28.79 18.86 -7.72
CA GLY A 280 27.34 18.60 -7.82
C GLY A 280 26.92 18.01 -9.16
N GLU A 281 27.87 17.77 -10.08
CA GLU A 281 27.62 17.22 -11.40
C GLU A 281 27.08 15.79 -11.30
N ILE A 282 26.02 15.52 -12.06
CA ILE A 282 25.37 14.22 -12.14
C ILE A 282 25.71 13.61 -13.50
N ALA A 283 26.25 12.39 -13.49
CA ALA A 283 26.55 11.66 -14.72
C ALA A 283 25.27 11.39 -15.50
N GLN A 284 25.35 11.47 -16.84
CA GLN A 284 24.20 11.17 -17.70
C GLN A 284 23.89 9.68 -17.68
N MET A 285 22.65 9.32 -17.91
CA MET A 285 22.19 7.93 -17.82
C MET A 285 22.96 7.00 -18.79
N GLU A 286 23.33 7.52 -19.95
CA GLU A 286 24.11 6.83 -20.98
C GLU A 286 25.49 6.40 -20.47
N ASP A 287 26.08 7.20 -19.58
CA ASP A 287 27.39 6.93 -18.98
C ASP A 287 27.31 5.89 -17.85
N LEU A 288 26.11 5.68 -17.30
CA LEU A 288 25.88 4.76 -16.17
C LEU A 288 25.68 3.31 -16.58
N SER A 289 25.45 3.02 -17.87
CA SER A 289 25.22 1.66 -18.38
C SER A 289 26.52 1.01 -18.86
N PRO A 290 27.07 0.02 -18.13
CA PRO A 290 28.10 -0.84 -18.68
C PRO A 290 27.41 -1.89 -19.58
N ARG A 291 27.04 -1.52 -20.81
CA ARG A 291 26.67 -2.45 -21.88
C ARG A 291 25.48 -3.40 -21.63
N GLN A 292 24.33 -2.92 -21.14
CA GLN A 292 23.06 -3.64 -21.34
C GLN A 292 22.04 -2.74 -22.03
N GLY A 293 21.55 -3.24 -23.17
CA GLY A 293 20.89 -2.48 -24.22
C GLY A 293 19.48 -1.95 -23.89
N ASP A 294 19.32 -0.68 -24.23
CA ASP A 294 18.23 -0.04 -24.95
C ASP A 294 16.95 -0.81 -25.34
N ARG A 295 15.78 -0.18 -25.10
CA ARG A 295 14.51 -0.17 -25.91
C ARG A 295 13.21 0.16 -25.14
N LEU A 296 13.23 0.39 -23.83
CA LEU A 296 11.99 0.59 -23.05
C LEU A 296 11.57 2.05 -22.81
N LEU A 297 12.44 3.02 -23.14
CA LEU A 297 12.20 4.43 -22.79
C LEU A 297 11.04 5.07 -23.58
N GLY A 298 10.86 4.67 -24.85
CA GLY A 298 9.79 5.22 -25.70
C GLY A 298 8.37 4.87 -25.23
N ARG A 299 8.15 3.68 -24.63
CA ARG A 299 6.81 3.23 -24.24
C ARG A 299 6.30 3.83 -22.93
N TRP A 300 7.19 4.25 -22.03
CA TRP A 300 6.78 4.82 -20.74
C TRP A 300 6.27 6.26 -20.91
N LEU A 301 6.90 7.04 -21.79
CA LEU A 301 6.46 8.42 -22.09
C LEU A 301 5.12 8.48 -22.85
N ASP A 302 4.78 7.44 -23.61
CA ASP A 302 3.50 7.33 -24.33
C ASP A 302 2.32 6.87 -23.45
N SER A 303 2.60 6.43 -22.23
CA SER A 303 1.56 6.13 -21.25
C SER A 303 1.04 7.46 -20.66
N ASN A 304 -0.29 7.63 -20.56
CA ASN A 304 -1.05 8.82 -20.08
C ASN A 304 -0.63 9.47 -18.74
N VAL A 305 0.49 9.04 -18.18
CA VAL A 305 1.19 9.59 -17.03
C VAL A 305 1.72 10.98 -17.41
N ALA A 306 2.65 11.13 -18.37
CA ALA A 306 3.32 12.43 -18.63
C ALA A 306 2.38 13.61 -18.95
N VAL A 307 1.28 13.37 -19.68
CA VAL A 307 0.27 14.40 -20.04
C VAL A 307 -0.57 14.84 -18.82
N ARG A 308 -0.76 13.96 -17.83
CA ARG A 308 -1.53 14.26 -16.63
C ARG A 308 -0.78 15.12 -15.61
N TRP A 309 0.55 15.19 -15.70
CA TRP A 309 1.41 15.77 -14.67
C TRP A 309 1.82 17.22 -14.89
N GLY A 310 1.38 17.89 -15.97
CA GLY A 310 1.78 19.28 -16.23
C GLY A 310 3.29 19.49 -16.32
N ILE A 311 4.06 18.40 -16.51
CA ILE A 311 5.50 18.46 -16.75
C ILE A 311 5.67 19.17 -18.08
N SER A 312 6.31 20.34 -18.05
CA SER A 312 6.51 21.16 -19.23
C SER A 312 7.17 20.34 -20.33
N LEU A 313 6.50 20.21 -21.47
CA LEU A 313 7.02 19.56 -22.68
C LEU A 313 8.36 20.17 -23.13
N ASN A 314 8.72 21.36 -22.65
CA ASN A 314 10.01 22.00 -22.91
C ASN A 314 11.19 21.25 -22.29
N GLY A 315 11.00 20.56 -21.15
CA GLY A 315 12.04 19.68 -20.60
C GLY A 315 12.24 18.42 -21.46
N LEU A 316 11.17 17.94 -22.09
CA LEU A 316 11.18 16.72 -22.91
C LEU A 316 11.77 16.95 -24.31
N ARG A 317 11.59 18.15 -24.91
CA ARG A 317 12.18 18.52 -26.21
C ARG A 317 13.69 18.72 -26.13
N ARG A 318 14.16 19.38 -25.06
CA ARG A 318 15.60 19.55 -24.80
C ARG A 318 16.34 18.22 -24.63
N TRP A 319 15.64 17.17 -24.20
CA TRP A 319 16.17 15.81 -24.03
C TRP A 319 16.26 15.03 -25.35
N LYS A 320 15.49 15.41 -26.38
CA LYS A 320 15.58 14.84 -27.74
C LYS A 320 16.62 15.52 -28.65
N GLY A 321 17.31 16.55 -28.16
CA GLY A 321 18.22 17.33 -28.99
C GLY A 321 17.52 18.19 -30.06
N GLU A 322 16.26 18.58 -29.82
CA GLU A 322 15.49 19.55 -30.62
C GLU A 322 15.37 20.90 -29.90
#